data_AF-A0A645FA05-F1
#
_entry.id   AF-A0A645FA05-F1
#
_cell.length_a   1.000
_cell.length_b   1.000
_cell.length_c   1.000
_cell.angle_alpha   90.00
_cell.angle_beta   90.00
_cell.angle_gamma   90.00
#
_symmetry.space_group_name_H-M   'P 1'
#
loop_
_entity.id
_entity.type
_entity.pdbx_description
1 polymer ?
#
loop_
_entity_poly.entity_id
_entity_poly.type
_entity_poly.pdbx_seq_one_letter_code
_entity_poly.pdbx_strand_id
1 'polypeptide(L)'
;MSGVTTTYGYGNSSGKIKLTAPFLWSFDKDDLRRDLTCATYEIKPGSSNEPVETMQSNSPFAIYVAKWDPRKMSDSWRTASKAATTKFGYGINWIVLRYADVLLMYAEALNELQGADVVGPTCGLTAREALLKVRSRSFDSSKQAAVTAYVNAISSGSDFFNALVDERAWELAGEAVRKYDLIRWGLLDSKITESKEQYMELITKAPASLYYKMKSSDANAIDMSSICWYEAPANVADYKSVTGWGGEDPTNGKNVAYLPYISWGLNRVVKNRHLLPLGATTISDSKGSLKNSYGFE
;
A
#
# COMPACT_ATOMS: atom_id res chain seq x y z
N MET A 1 0.46 -13.77 7.55
CA MET A 1 0.55 -14.93 8.45
C MET A 1 1.99 -15.15 8.84
N SER A 2 2.24 -15.33 10.14
CA SER A 2 3.56 -15.64 10.70
C SER A 2 3.44 -16.91 11.55
N GLY A 3 4.33 -17.88 11.36
CA GLY A 3 4.27 -19.19 12.01
C GLY A 3 3.49 -20.24 11.21
N VAL A 4 3.38 -21.43 11.80
CA VAL A 4 2.65 -22.58 11.23
C VAL A 4 1.27 -22.65 11.87
N THR A 5 0.21 -22.70 11.08
CA THR A 5 -1.17 -22.82 11.59
C THR A 5 -1.83 -24.12 11.15
N THR A 6 -2.77 -24.63 11.92
CA THR A 6 -3.56 -25.84 11.59
C THR A 6 -4.44 -25.65 10.35
N THR A 7 -4.90 -24.42 10.09
CA THR A 7 -5.80 -24.13 8.96
C THR A 7 -5.04 -23.83 7.68
N TYR A 8 -3.98 -23.02 7.75
CA TYR A 8 -3.28 -22.49 6.57
C TYR A 8 -1.88 -23.07 6.38
N GLY A 9 -1.41 -23.95 7.27
CA GLY A 9 -0.10 -24.60 7.14
C GLY A 9 1.07 -23.66 7.40
N TYR A 10 2.17 -23.88 6.67
CA TYR A 10 3.43 -23.18 6.90
C TYR A 10 3.40 -21.73 6.42
N GLY A 11 3.60 -20.77 7.32
CA GLY A 11 3.69 -19.34 7.03
C GLY A 11 4.97 -18.72 7.56
N ASN A 12 5.97 -18.53 6.70
CA ASN A 12 7.20 -17.81 7.08
C ASN A 12 7.55 -16.76 6.03
N SER A 13 6.58 -15.88 5.75
CA SER A 13 6.83 -14.70 4.94
C SER A 13 7.19 -13.54 5.85
N SER A 14 8.36 -12.98 5.59
CA SER A 14 8.80 -11.74 6.24
C SER A 14 8.08 -10.49 5.70
N GLY A 15 7.22 -10.64 4.67
CA GLY A 15 6.42 -9.56 4.10
C GLY A 15 7.22 -8.30 3.82
N LYS A 16 8.30 -8.41 3.04
CA LYS A 16 9.29 -7.33 2.87
C LYS A 16 8.75 -6.09 2.16
N ILE A 17 7.64 -6.20 1.42
CA ILE A 17 6.90 -5.07 0.88
C ILE A 17 5.83 -4.68 1.89
N LYS A 18 5.90 -3.44 2.36
CA LYS A 18 5.00 -2.86 3.37
C LYS A 18 4.33 -1.61 2.82
N LEU A 19 3.13 -1.36 3.32
CA LEU A 19 2.38 -0.13 3.13
C LEU A 19 2.50 0.74 4.38
N THR A 20 2.16 2.01 4.24
CA THR A 20 2.26 2.98 5.32
C THR A 20 0.87 3.39 5.80
N ALA A 21 0.76 3.79 7.07
CA ALA A 21 -0.46 4.31 7.65
C ALA A 21 -0.96 5.57 6.94
N PRO A 22 -0.09 6.53 6.54
CA PRO A 22 -0.49 7.61 5.63
C PRO A 22 -1.14 7.13 4.34
N PHE A 23 -0.60 6.08 3.71
CA PHE A 23 -1.20 5.51 2.50
C PHE A 23 -2.57 4.88 2.78
N LEU A 24 -2.75 4.18 3.91
CA LEU A 24 -4.07 3.68 4.30
C LEU A 24 -5.07 4.83 4.51
N TRP A 25 -4.63 5.92 5.12
CA TRP A 25 -5.45 7.10 5.40
C TRP A 25 -5.68 8.02 4.21
N SER A 26 -4.99 7.82 3.09
CA SER A 26 -5.21 8.61 1.88
C SER A 26 -6.38 8.12 1.04
N PHE A 27 -6.90 6.93 1.30
CA PHE A 27 -8.11 6.43 0.65
C PHE A 27 -9.34 7.21 1.09
N ASP A 28 -10.29 7.37 0.17
CA ASP A 28 -11.65 7.74 0.53
C ASP A 28 -12.24 6.69 1.49
N LYS A 29 -13.08 7.13 2.44
CA LYS A 29 -13.66 6.23 3.44
C LYS A 29 -14.55 5.15 2.83
N ASP A 30 -15.13 5.42 1.66
CA ASP A 30 -15.97 4.51 0.89
C ASP A 30 -15.19 3.69 -0.16
N ASP A 31 -13.86 3.87 -0.29
CA ASP A 31 -13.04 3.11 -1.23
C ASP A 31 -12.79 1.69 -0.72
N LEU A 32 -13.38 0.71 -1.40
CA LEU A 32 -13.31 -0.71 -1.03
C LEU A 32 -11.88 -1.26 -1.13
N ARG A 33 -10.98 -0.62 -1.88
CA ARG A 33 -9.59 -1.07 -2.01
C ARG A 33 -8.83 -0.95 -0.70
N ARG A 34 -9.16 0.00 0.18
CA ARG A 34 -8.40 0.25 1.41
C ARG A 34 -8.18 -1.05 2.21
N ASP A 35 -9.27 -1.74 2.53
CA ASP A 35 -9.25 -2.95 3.37
C ASP A 35 -8.89 -4.22 2.57
N LEU A 36 -9.06 -4.19 1.26
CA LEU A 36 -8.61 -5.25 0.35
C LEU A 36 -7.10 -5.21 0.08
N THR A 37 -6.47 -4.04 0.29
CA THR A 37 -5.07 -3.76 -0.02
C THR A 37 -4.22 -3.75 1.23
N CYS A 38 -4.71 -3.17 2.32
CA CYS A 38 -3.98 -2.98 3.57
C CYS A 38 -4.42 -3.99 4.62
N ALA A 39 -3.52 -4.90 5.00
CA ALA A 39 -3.72 -5.80 6.14
C ALA A 39 -3.13 -5.15 7.40
N THR A 40 -4.01 -4.53 8.18
CA THR A 40 -3.74 -3.93 9.50
C THR A 40 -3.83 -4.94 10.65
N TYR A 41 -3.83 -6.23 10.31
CA TYR A 41 -3.89 -7.35 11.22
C TYR A 41 -2.89 -8.42 10.78
N GLU A 42 -2.57 -9.32 11.70
CA GLU A 42 -1.73 -10.48 11.47
C GLU A 42 -2.47 -11.74 11.85
N ILE A 43 -2.22 -12.82 11.10
CA ILE A 43 -2.64 -14.18 11.48
C ILE A 43 -1.43 -14.88 12.09
N LYS A 44 -1.55 -15.32 13.34
CA LYS A 44 -0.49 -16.02 14.10
C LYS A 44 -1.05 -17.33 14.67
N PRO A 45 -0.19 -18.34 14.94
CA PRO A 45 -0.63 -19.52 15.67
C PRO A 45 -0.99 -19.15 17.11
N GLY A 46 -2.15 -19.61 17.56
CA GLY A 46 -2.50 -19.69 18.97
C GLY A 46 -1.86 -20.90 19.64
N SER A 47 -2.32 -21.24 20.84
CA SER A 47 -1.69 -22.26 21.69
C SER A 47 -1.75 -23.68 21.09
N SER A 48 -2.77 -23.96 20.29
CA SER A 48 -2.93 -25.23 19.56
C SER A 48 -2.65 -25.07 18.06
N ASN A 49 -1.89 -24.03 17.68
CA ASN A 49 -1.63 -23.63 16.29
C ASN A 49 -2.88 -23.25 15.47
N GLU A 50 -4.04 -23.06 16.09
CA GLU A 50 -5.20 -22.43 15.45
C GLU A 50 -4.83 -21.03 14.95
N PRO A 51 -5.33 -20.60 13.78
CA PRO A 51 -5.07 -19.24 13.32
C PRO A 51 -5.80 -18.24 14.21
N VAL A 52 -5.06 -17.26 14.74
CA VAL A 52 -5.60 -16.15 15.53
C VAL A 52 -5.26 -14.84 14.83
N GLU A 53 -6.30 -14.05 14.54
CA GLU A 53 -6.17 -12.69 14.03
C GLU A 53 -5.87 -11.72 15.17
N THR A 54 -4.81 -10.94 15.00
CA THR A 54 -4.38 -9.92 15.96
C THR A 54 -4.25 -8.59 15.24
N MET A 55 -4.89 -7.54 15.77
CA MET A 55 -4.78 -6.20 15.22
C MET A 55 -3.36 -5.67 15.41
N GLN A 56 -2.81 -5.01 14.40
CA GLN A 56 -1.52 -4.32 14.54
C GLN A 56 -1.69 -3.10 15.44
N SER A 57 -0.76 -2.93 16.37
CA SER A 57 -0.64 -1.71 17.19
C SER A 57 -0.01 -0.58 16.36
N ASN A 58 0.62 0.39 17.02
CA ASN A 58 1.25 1.55 16.39
C ASN A 58 2.52 1.17 15.58
N SER A 59 2.29 0.59 14.40
CA SER A 59 3.29 0.14 13.43
C SER A 59 3.04 0.76 12.04
N PRO A 60 3.19 2.10 11.92
CA PRO A 60 2.71 2.88 10.77
C PRO A 60 3.47 2.59 9.47
N PHE A 61 4.61 1.91 9.51
CA PHE A 61 5.40 1.58 8.30
C PHE A 61 5.46 0.07 8.02
N ALA A 62 4.62 -0.73 8.69
CA ALA A 62 4.68 -2.18 8.64
C ALA A 62 3.35 -2.85 8.26
N ILE A 63 2.41 -2.11 7.67
CA ILE A 63 1.14 -2.64 7.18
C ILE A 63 1.43 -3.63 6.06
N TYR A 64 0.92 -4.85 6.18
CA TYR A 64 1.12 -5.87 5.15
C TYR A 64 0.21 -5.60 3.95
N VAL A 65 0.62 -6.06 2.78
CA VAL A 65 -0.25 -6.06 1.60
C VAL A 65 -1.19 -7.27 1.69
N ALA A 66 -2.50 -7.00 1.76
CA ALA A 66 -3.55 -8.01 1.92
C ALA A 66 -3.77 -8.88 0.65
N LYS A 67 -3.13 -8.54 -0.46
CA LYS A 67 -3.13 -9.34 -1.70
C LYS A 67 -2.68 -10.78 -1.45
N TRP A 68 -1.72 -11.01 -0.53
CA TRP A 68 -1.19 -12.34 -0.19
C TRP A 68 -1.83 -12.98 1.04
N ASP A 69 -3.12 -12.73 1.24
CA ASP A 69 -3.89 -13.28 2.34
C ASP A 69 -4.16 -14.80 2.15
N PRO A 70 -3.70 -15.67 3.08
CA PRO A 70 -3.90 -17.12 2.97
C PRO A 70 -5.39 -17.55 3.00
N ARG A 71 -6.29 -16.70 3.50
CA ARG A 71 -7.75 -16.94 3.49
C ARG A 71 -8.31 -16.96 2.08
N LYS A 72 -7.66 -16.27 1.14
CA LYS A 72 -8.07 -16.15 -0.26
C LYS A 72 -7.40 -17.19 -1.18
N MET A 73 -6.59 -18.08 -0.63
CA MET A 73 -5.89 -19.12 -1.40
C MET A 73 -6.79 -20.33 -1.68
N SER A 74 -6.50 -21.03 -2.78
CA SER A 74 -7.20 -22.26 -3.17
C SER A 74 -6.99 -23.41 -2.18
N ASP A 75 -7.89 -24.39 -2.21
CA ASP A 75 -7.77 -25.60 -1.40
C ASP A 75 -6.56 -26.46 -1.79
N SER A 76 -6.18 -26.44 -3.07
CA SER A 76 -4.96 -27.10 -3.54
C SER A 76 -3.71 -26.50 -2.90
N TRP A 77 -3.61 -25.16 -2.87
CA TRP A 77 -2.51 -24.47 -2.18
C TRP A 77 -2.54 -24.77 -0.68
N ARG A 78 -3.72 -24.72 -0.06
CA ARG A 78 -3.90 -24.94 1.39
C ARG A 78 -3.48 -26.36 1.80
N THR A 79 -3.77 -27.36 0.98
CA THR A 79 -3.36 -28.75 1.20
C THR A 79 -1.83 -28.88 1.12
N ALA A 80 -1.21 -28.32 0.08
CA ALA A 80 0.23 -28.34 -0.08
C ALA A 80 0.97 -27.57 1.04
N SER A 81 0.45 -26.41 1.44
CA SER A 81 1.03 -25.60 2.51
C SER A 81 0.98 -26.29 3.88
N LYS A 82 -0.08 -27.06 4.17
CA LYS A 82 -0.18 -27.88 5.39
C LYS A 82 0.80 -29.04 5.44
N ALA A 83 1.13 -29.61 4.29
CA ALA A 83 2.12 -30.69 4.18
C ALA A 83 3.58 -30.17 4.16
N ALA A 84 3.79 -28.86 4.02
CA ALA A 84 5.11 -28.27 3.92
C ALA A 84 5.86 -28.30 5.26
N THR A 85 7.12 -28.75 5.23
CA THR A 85 8.03 -28.77 6.39
C THR A 85 9.06 -27.64 6.35
N THR A 86 9.15 -26.92 5.24
CA THR A 86 10.04 -25.77 5.02
C THR A 86 9.26 -24.56 4.53
N LYS A 87 9.95 -23.43 4.32
CA LYS A 87 9.36 -22.22 3.74
C LYS A 87 8.57 -22.56 2.47
N PHE A 88 7.28 -22.20 2.47
CA PHE A 88 6.35 -22.45 1.39
C PHE A 88 5.88 -21.10 0.81
N GLY A 89 5.91 -20.99 -0.52
CA GLY A 89 5.52 -19.77 -1.22
C GLY A 89 4.01 -19.56 -1.22
N TYR A 90 3.59 -18.33 -1.53
CA TYR A 90 2.19 -18.03 -1.79
C TYR A 90 1.80 -18.52 -3.18
N GLY A 91 0.59 -19.06 -3.33
CA GLY A 91 0.07 -19.59 -4.59
C GLY A 91 -0.44 -18.51 -5.56
N ILE A 92 0.00 -17.27 -5.42
CA ILE A 92 -0.47 -16.13 -6.21
C ILE A 92 0.55 -15.83 -7.30
N ASN A 93 0.07 -15.81 -8.54
CA ASN A 93 0.88 -15.43 -9.70
C ASN A 93 1.27 -13.95 -9.64
N TRP A 94 2.48 -13.66 -10.11
CA TRP A 94 2.92 -12.27 -10.25
C TRP A 94 2.16 -11.59 -11.39
N ILE A 95 1.57 -10.44 -11.11
CA ILE A 95 0.89 -9.63 -12.12
C ILE A 95 1.96 -8.80 -12.83
N VAL A 96 2.19 -9.07 -14.12
CA VAL A 96 3.12 -8.29 -14.94
C VAL A 96 2.44 -7.06 -15.52
N LEU A 97 1.21 -7.20 -16.00
CA LEU A 97 0.38 -6.12 -16.53
C LEU A 97 -1.09 -6.50 -16.39
N ARG A 98 -1.95 -5.49 -16.19
CA ARG A 98 -3.40 -5.67 -16.15
C ARG A 98 -4.13 -4.47 -16.74
N TYR A 99 -5.38 -4.67 -17.13
CA TYR A 99 -6.13 -3.67 -17.90
C TYR A 99 -6.27 -2.31 -17.20
N ALA A 100 -6.41 -2.25 -15.88
CA ALA A 100 -6.46 -0.96 -15.19
C ALA A 100 -5.15 -0.17 -15.31
N ASP A 101 -3.99 -0.83 -15.32
CA ASP A 101 -2.71 -0.16 -15.55
C ASP A 101 -2.64 0.41 -16.97
N VAL A 102 -3.15 -0.34 -17.96
CA VAL A 102 -3.28 0.15 -19.35
C VAL A 102 -4.18 1.37 -19.44
N LEU A 103 -5.33 1.37 -18.76
CA LEU A 103 -6.23 2.53 -18.72
C LEU A 103 -5.57 3.75 -18.08
N LEU A 104 -4.82 3.56 -16.99
CA LEU A 104 -4.12 4.67 -16.32
C LEU A 104 -2.93 5.19 -17.14
N MET A 105 -2.17 4.31 -17.81
CA MET A 105 -1.12 4.73 -18.76
C MET A 105 -1.70 5.48 -19.96
N TYR A 106 -2.85 5.02 -20.48
CA TYR A 106 -3.58 5.71 -21.55
C TYR A 106 -4.03 7.10 -21.10
N ALA A 107 -4.65 7.21 -19.92
CA ALA A 107 -5.10 8.49 -19.37
C ALA A 107 -3.93 9.46 -19.15
N GLU A 108 -2.79 8.96 -18.65
CA GLU A 108 -1.57 9.74 -18.48
C GLU A 108 -1.05 10.28 -19.81
N ALA A 109 -0.84 9.40 -20.80
CA ALA A 109 -0.32 9.80 -22.10
C ALA A 109 -1.24 10.79 -22.82
N LEU A 110 -2.56 10.58 -22.74
CA LEU A 110 -3.53 11.45 -23.39
C LEU A 110 -3.63 12.82 -22.70
N ASN A 111 -3.57 12.86 -21.36
CA ASN A 111 -3.52 14.13 -20.62
C ASN A 111 -2.32 14.99 -21.03
N GLU A 112 -1.14 14.37 -21.17
CA GLU A 112 0.08 15.08 -21.57
C GLU A 112 0.04 15.56 -23.03
N LEU A 113 -0.54 14.77 -23.94
CA LEU A 113 -0.55 15.09 -25.36
C LEU A 113 -1.68 16.06 -25.76
N GLN A 114 -2.86 15.93 -25.15
CA GLN A 114 -4.08 16.59 -25.61
C GLN A 114 -4.96 17.15 -24.48
N GLY A 115 -4.65 16.84 -23.22
CA GLY A 115 -5.48 17.18 -22.07
C GLY A 115 -6.53 16.12 -21.74
N ALA A 116 -7.13 16.25 -20.56
CA ALA A 116 -7.93 15.19 -19.95
C ALA A 116 -9.28 14.90 -20.65
N ASP A 117 -9.81 15.89 -21.38
CA ASP A 117 -11.18 15.92 -21.89
C ASP A 117 -11.27 15.69 -23.41
N VAL A 118 -10.14 15.51 -24.09
CA VAL A 118 -10.11 15.18 -25.52
C VAL A 118 -10.30 13.68 -25.70
N VAL A 119 -11.18 13.27 -26.61
CA VAL A 119 -11.37 11.86 -26.96
C VAL A 119 -10.15 11.38 -27.74
N GLY A 120 -9.41 10.42 -27.17
CA GLY A 120 -8.18 9.94 -27.78
C GLY A 120 -8.45 9.12 -29.05
N PRO A 121 -7.55 9.19 -30.04
CA PRO A 121 -7.79 8.72 -31.40
C PRO A 121 -7.96 7.20 -31.53
N THR A 122 -7.43 6.41 -30.59
CA THR A 122 -7.35 4.94 -30.70
C THR A 122 -8.38 4.20 -29.84
N CYS A 123 -8.74 4.76 -28.68
CA CYS A 123 -9.56 4.05 -27.69
C CYS A 123 -10.99 4.59 -27.57
N GLY A 124 -11.30 5.75 -28.17
CA GLY A 124 -12.63 6.36 -28.12
C GLY A 124 -13.06 6.81 -26.72
N LEU A 125 -12.09 7.03 -25.82
CA LEU A 125 -12.31 7.52 -24.46
C LEU A 125 -11.54 8.83 -24.28
N THR A 126 -11.99 9.68 -23.38
CA THR A 126 -11.17 10.73 -22.79
C THR A 126 -10.25 10.14 -21.71
N ALA A 127 -9.20 10.87 -21.32
CA ALA A 127 -8.37 10.45 -20.19
C ALA A 127 -9.19 10.37 -18.90
N ARG A 128 -10.11 11.33 -18.72
CA ARG A 128 -11.05 11.39 -17.60
C ARG A 128 -11.94 10.16 -17.52
N GLU A 129 -12.50 9.71 -18.65
CA GLU A 129 -13.31 8.48 -18.68
C GLU A 129 -12.50 7.23 -18.36
N ALA A 130 -11.23 7.16 -18.81
CA ALA A 130 -10.34 6.06 -18.47
C ALA A 130 -10.02 6.02 -16.96
N LEU A 131 -9.73 7.17 -16.34
CA LEU A 131 -9.59 7.31 -14.89
C LEU A 131 -10.88 6.88 -14.16
N LEU A 132 -12.03 7.38 -14.62
CA LEU A 132 -13.33 7.07 -14.03
C LEU A 132 -13.62 5.56 -14.05
N LYS A 133 -13.34 4.86 -15.16
CA LYS A 133 -13.51 3.41 -15.26
C LYS A 133 -12.74 2.64 -14.20
N VAL A 134 -11.51 3.07 -13.90
CA VAL A 134 -10.68 2.43 -12.86
C VAL A 134 -11.22 2.75 -11.48
N ARG A 135 -11.49 4.03 -11.21
CA ARG A 135 -11.94 4.48 -9.89
C ARG A 135 -13.31 3.89 -9.54
N SER A 136 -14.29 3.97 -10.44
CA SER A 136 -15.67 3.48 -10.23
C SER A 136 -15.76 2.03 -9.80
N ARG A 137 -14.87 1.14 -10.27
CA ARG A 137 -14.87 -0.28 -9.87
C ARG A 137 -14.63 -0.46 -8.37
N SER A 138 -13.93 0.50 -7.75
CA SER A 138 -13.47 0.42 -6.37
C SER A 138 -14.48 0.94 -5.35
N PHE A 139 -15.68 1.30 -5.80
CA PHE A 139 -16.76 1.84 -4.96
C PHE A 139 -18.07 1.11 -5.22
N ASP A 140 -18.91 1.02 -4.21
CA ASP A 140 -20.25 0.44 -4.33
C ASP A 140 -21.14 1.26 -5.29
N SER A 141 -22.20 0.62 -5.79
CA SER A 141 -23.17 1.24 -6.72
C SER A 141 -23.80 2.51 -6.15
N SER A 142 -24.04 2.58 -4.84
CA SER A 142 -24.60 3.73 -4.14
C SER A 142 -23.69 4.97 -4.12
N LYS A 143 -22.39 4.79 -4.39
CA LYS A 143 -21.37 5.84 -4.35
C LYS A 143 -20.98 6.37 -5.74
N GLN A 144 -21.49 5.78 -6.82
CA GLN A 144 -21.07 6.09 -8.19
C GLN A 144 -21.31 7.55 -8.61
N ALA A 145 -22.38 8.17 -8.10
CA ALA A 145 -22.62 9.60 -8.33
C ALA A 145 -21.52 10.47 -7.71
N ALA A 146 -21.10 10.17 -6.47
CA ALA A 146 -20.02 10.89 -5.80
C ALA A 146 -18.66 10.65 -6.47
N VAL A 147 -18.39 9.41 -6.92
CA VAL A 147 -17.17 9.08 -7.67
C VAL A 147 -17.11 9.85 -8.99
N THR A 148 -18.22 9.88 -9.74
CA THR A 148 -18.30 10.62 -11.01
C THR A 148 -18.10 12.12 -10.79
N ALA A 149 -18.76 12.69 -9.77
CA ALA A 149 -18.61 14.10 -9.41
C ALA A 149 -17.16 14.43 -9.01
N TYR A 150 -16.52 13.59 -8.21
CA TYR A 150 -15.11 13.72 -7.83
C TYR A 150 -14.20 13.76 -9.06
N VAL A 151 -14.34 12.79 -9.98
CA VAL A 151 -13.49 12.73 -11.17
C VAL A 151 -13.75 13.91 -12.11
N ASN A 152 -14.99 14.36 -12.25
CA ASN A 152 -15.36 15.50 -13.10
C ASN A 152 -14.89 16.85 -12.55
N ALA A 153 -14.68 16.96 -11.24
CA ALA A 153 -14.19 18.19 -10.61
C ALA A 153 -12.68 18.45 -10.83
N ILE A 154 -11.92 17.44 -11.28
CA ILE A 154 -10.47 17.56 -11.45
C ILE A 154 -10.16 18.37 -12.71
N SER A 155 -9.47 19.51 -12.59
CA SER A 155 -9.03 20.29 -13.74
C SER A 155 -8.00 19.53 -14.59
N SER A 156 -8.01 19.76 -15.91
CA SER A 156 -7.05 19.17 -16.86
C SER A 156 -5.60 19.62 -16.58
N GLY A 157 -4.61 18.95 -17.17
CA GLY A 157 -3.20 19.31 -17.02
C GLY A 157 -2.61 18.78 -15.72
N SER A 158 -1.97 19.64 -14.92
CA SER A 158 -1.23 19.23 -13.73
C SER A 158 -2.11 18.64 -12.62
N ASP A 159 -3.33 19.14 -12.42
CA ASP A 159 -4.24 18.61 -11.41
C ASP A 159 -4.71 17.19 -11.78
N PHE A 160 -5.03 16.97 -13.05
CA PHE A 160 -5.36 15.65 -13.57
C PHE A 160 -4.18 14.68 -13.50
N PHE A 161 -2.98 15.15 -13.82
CA PHE A 161 -1.75 14.36 -13.65
C PHE A 161 -1.55 13.95 -12.19
N ASN A 162 -1.70 14.86 -11.23
CA ASN A 162 -1.59 14.54 -9.80
C ASN A 162 -2.65 13.51 -9.36
N ALA A 163 -3.89 13.63 -9.87
CA ALA A 163 -4.92 12.63 -9.63
C ALA A 163 -4.55 11.24 -10.19
N LEU A 164 -3.91 11.18 -11.36
CA LEU A 164 -3.39 9.93 -11.92
C LEU A 164 -2.23 9.36 -11.07
N VAL A 165 -1.35 10.23 -10.57
CA VAL A 165 -0.28 9.84 -9.64
C VAL A 165 -0.88 9.16 -8.40
N ASP A 166 -1.96 9.70 -7.83
CA ASP A 166 -2.59 9.12 -6.65
C ASP A 166 -3.41 7.85 -6.99
N GLU A 167 -4.18 7.86 -8.08
CA GLU A 167 -4.96 6.68 -8.48
C GLU A 167 -4.06 5.49 -8.83
N ARG A 168 -2.90 5.71 -9.46
CA ARG A 168 -1.91 4.65 -9.69
C ARG A 168 -1.35 4.09 -8.37
N ALA A 169 -1.22 4.92 -7.33
CA ALA A 169 -0.80 4.47 -6.00
C ALA A 169 -1.84 3.55 -5.35
N TRP A 170 -3.11 3.97 -5.36
CA TRP A 170 -4.23 3.23 -4.78
C TRP A 170 -4.51 1.92 -5.53
N GLU A 171 -4.53 1.99 -6.85
CA GLU A 171 -4.90 0.87 -7.70
C GLU A 171 -3.81 -0.21 -7.72
N LEU A 172 -2.55 0.18 -7.89
CA LEU A 172 -1.43 -0.75 -8.17
C LEU A 172 -0.59 -1.08 -6.93
N ALA A 173 -1.13 -0.83 -5.73
CA ALA A 173 -0.46 -1.11 -4.47
C ALA A 173 -0.01 -2.58 -4.37
N GLY A 174 1.24 -2.77 -3.98
CA GLY A 174 1.87 -4.09 -3.87
C GLY A 174 2.28 -4.74 -5.20
N GLU A 175 2.13 -4.08 -6.35
CA GLU A 175 2.52 -4.62 -7.67
C GLU A 175 3.92 -4.20 -8.12
N ALA A 176 4.71 -3.62 -7.21
CA ALA A 176 6.10 -3.17 -7.43
C ALA A 176 6.29 -2.10 -8.53
N VAL A 177 5.26 -1.34 -8.89
CA VAL A 177 5.34 -0.28 -9.91
C VAL A 177 5.65 1.11 -9.35
N ARG A 178 5.20 1.41 -8.12
CA ARG A 178 5.21 2.78 -7.55
C ARG A 178 6.57 3.45 -7.57
N LYS A 179 7.64 2.72 -7.22
CA LYS A 179 9.01 3.27 -7.25
C LYS A 179 9.40 3.75 -8.64
N TYR A 180 9.12 2.95 -9.67
CA TYR A 180 9.49 3.26 -11.05
C TYR A 180 8.64 4.38 -11.63
N ASP A 181 7.34 4.41 -11.30
CA ASP A 181 6.45 5.53 -11.61
C ASP A 181 6.99 6.86 -11.04
N LEU A 182 7.33 6.87 -9.76
CA LEU A 182 7.89 8.08 -9.14
C LEU A 182 9.25 8.49 -9.74
N ILE A 183 10.06 7.54 -10.19
CA ILE A 183 11.34 7.83 -10.85
C ILE A 183 11.11 8.50 -12.20
N ARG A 184 10.27 7.91 -13.06
CA ARG A 184 10.05 8.43 -14.43
C ARG A 184 9.35 9.80 -14.42
N TRP A 185 8.59 10.11 -13.37
CA TRP A 185 8.01 11.43 -13.16
C TRP A 185 8.94 12.44 -12.47
N GLY A 186 10.11 12.00 -11.98
CA GLY A 186 10.98 12.87 -11.16
C GLY A 186 10.41 13.22 -9.78
N LEU A 187 9.45 12.45 -9.27
CA LEU A 187 8.72 12.69 -8.03
C LEU A 187 9.16 11.82 -6.85
N LEU A 188 10.17 10.95 -7.01
CA LEU A 188 10.54 10.00 -5.96
C LEU A 188 10.92 10.68 -4.64
N ASP A 189 11.79 11.68 -4.68
CA ASP A 189 12.26 12.37 -3.49
C ASP A 189 11.15 13.21 -2.84
N SER A 190 10.40 13.98 -3.64
CA SER A 190 9.29 14.80 -3.15
C SER A 190 8.19 13.95 -2.52
N LYS A 191 7.80 12.83 -3.13
CA LYS A 191 6.77 11.93 -2.58
C LYS A 191 7.23 11.16 -1.34
N ILE A 192 8.54 10.92 -1.19
CA ILE A 192 9.09 10.38 0.08
C ILE A 192 8.99 11.43 1.18
N THR A 193 9.35 12.68 0.89
CA THR A 193 9.26 13.79 1.85
C THR A 193 7.81 14.04 2.26
N GLU A 194 6.90 14.13 1.29
CA GLU A 194 5.45 14.24 1.50
C GLU A 194 4.93 13.09 2.38
N SER A 195 5.36 11.84 2.15
CA SER A 195 4.93 10.71 2.98
C SER A 195 5.39 10.82 4.44
N LYS A 196 6.52 11.48 4.73
CA LYS A 196 6.97 11.73 6.11
C LYS A 196 6.12 12.82 6.76
N GLU A 197 5.83 13.88 6.03
CA GLU A 197 4.97 14.99 6.48
C GLU A 197 3.54 14.50 6.76
N GLN A 198 2.98 13.70 5.85
CA GLN A 198 1.66 13.07 6.04
C GLN A 198 1.62 12.15 7.26
N TYR A 199 2.72 11.49 7.62
CA TYR A 199 2.79 10.74 8.87
C TYR A 199 2.78 11.66 10.10
N MET A 200 3.53 12.76 10.07
CA MET A 200 3.52 13.77 11.13
C MET A 200 2.15 14.45 11.30
N GLU A 201 1.39 14.61 10.21
CA GLU A 201 0.00 15.07 10.29
C GLU A 201 -0.92 13.95 10.82
N LEU A 202 -0.71 12.70 10.39
CA LEU A 202 -1.53 11.57 10.78
C LEU A 202 -1.56 11.38 12.30
N ILE A 203 -0.41 11.48 12.96
CA ILE A 203 -0.32 11.30 14.43
C ILE A 203 -1.15 12.34 15.20
N THR A 204 -1.45 13.51 14.62
CA THR A 204 -2.26 14.54 15.30
C THR A 204 -3.76 14.38 15.08
N LYS A 205 -4.18 13.61 14.06
CA LYS A 205 -5.60 13.43 13.70
C LYS A 205 -6.12 12.01 13.90
N ALA A 206 -5.23 11.01 13.92
CA ALA A 206 -5.63 9.63 14.15
C ALA A 206 -6.00 9.39 15.63
N PRO A 207 -6.88 8.41 15.92
CA PRO A 207 -7.13 7.99 17.29
C PRO A 207 -5.87 7.47 17.99
N ALA A 208 -5.72 7.81 19.27
CA ALA A 208 -4.65 7.27 20.12
C ALA A 208 -4.82 5.77 20.42
N SER A 209 -6.06 5.28 20.38
CA SER A 209 -6.41 3.87 20.50
C SER A 209 -7.33 3.47 19.36
N LEU A 210 -7.07 2.32 18.75
CA LEU A 210 -7.95 1.70 17.77
C LEU A 210 -8.77 0.61 18.45
N TYR A 211 -10.08 0.75 18.38
CA TYR A 211 -11.04 -0.20 18.96
C TYR A 211 -11.59 -1.13 17.89
N TYR A 212 -11.76 -2.41 18.23
CA TYR A 212 -12.31 -3.42 17.34
C TYR A 212 -12.96 -4.56 18.14
N LYS A 213 -13.80 -5.36 17.50
CA LYS A 213 -14.42 -6.57 18.04
C LYS A 213 -13.90 -7.82 17.33
N MET A 214 -14.05 -8.96 18.00
CA MET A 214 -13.95 -10.27 17.35
C MET A 214 -15.33 -10.67 16.86
N LYS A 215 -15.39 -11.56 15.86
CA LYS A 215 -16.66 -12.09 15.36
C LYS A 215 -17.33 -12.94 16.44
N SER A 216 -18.64 -12.82 16.56
CA SER A 216 -19.44 -13.69 17.44
C SER A 216 -19.39 -15.16 17.02
N SER A 217 -19.22 -15.43 15.72
CA SER A 217 -19.12 -16.78 15.15
C SER A 217 -17.73 -17.40 15.29
N ASP A 218 -16.69 -16.59 15.53
CA ASP A 218 -15.30 -17.03 15.61
C ASP A 218 -14.48 -16.04 16.44
N ALA A 219 -14.19 -16.41 17.69
CA ALA A 219 -13.44 -15.58 18.63
C ALA A 219 -11.98 -15.32 18.21
N ASN A 220 -11.48 -16.05 17.22
CA ASN A 220 -10.13 -15.89 16.67
C ASN A 220 -10.09 -15.01 15.41
N ALA A 221 -11.24 -14.55 14.90
CA ALA A 221 -11.32 -13.69 13.73
C ALA A 221 -11.79 -12.28 14.10
N ILE A 222 -11.12 -11.25 13.59
CA ILE A 222 -11.52 -9.86 13.79
C ILE A 222 -12.77 -9.58 12.95
N ASP A 223 -13.74 -8.89 13.55
CA ASP A 223 -14.81 -8.28 12.79
C ASP A 223 -14.31 -6.97 12.18
N MET A 224 -13.87 -7.04 10.91
CA MET A 224 -13.30 -5.89 10.21
C MET A 224 -14.27 -4.71 10.11
N SER A 225 -15.58 -4.97 10.12
CA SER A 225 -16.60 -3.91 10.06
C SER A 225 -16.73 -3.13 11.39
N SER A 226 -16.24 -3.71 12.48
CA SER A 226 -16.29 -3.11 13.81
C SER A 226 -15.12 -2.15 14.11
N ILE A 227 -14.12 -2.07 13.23
CA ILE A 227 -12.91 -1.30 13.50
C ILE A 227 -13.22 0.21 13.49
N CYS A 228 -12.94 0.85 14.62
CA CYS A 228 -13.13 2.27 14.83
C CYS A 228 -11.91 3.06 14.33
N TRP A 229 -11.87 3.33 13.01
CA TRP A 229 -10.72 3.96 12.35
C TRP A 229 -10.51 5.44 12.68
N TYR A 230 -11.59 6.18 12.92
CA TYR A 230 -11.58 7.64 12.95
C TYR A 230 -11.91 8.22 14.32
N GLU A 231 -12.79 7.56 15.07
CA GLU A 231 -13.29 8.03 16.36
C GLU A 231 -13.49 6.83 17.28
N ALA A 232 -13.29 7.04 18.59
CA ALA A 232 -13.56 6.00 19.58
C ALA A 232 -15.08 5.73 19.68
N PRO A 233 -15.49 4.48 19.96
CA PRO A 233 -16.90 4.19 20.18
C PRO A 233 -17.37 4.86 21.49
N ALA A 234 -18.64 5.26 21.54
CA ALA A 234 -19.23 5.86 22.74
C ALA A 234 -19.17 4.94 23.98
N ASN A 235 -19.14 3.61 23.76
CA ASN A 235 -18.94 2.61 24.81
C ASN A 235 -17.88 1.59 24.36
N VAL A 236 -16.88 1.37 25.21
CA VAL A 236 -15.72 0.52 24.96
C VAL A 236 -15.81 -0.86 25.62
N ALA A 237 -16.84 -1.15 26.42
CA ALA A 237 -16.93 -2.36 27.26
C ALA A 237 -16.77 -3.67 26.47
N ASP A 238 -17.34 -3.73 25.26
CA ASP A 238 -17.31 -4.92 24.39
C ASP A 238 -16.21 -4.86 23.31
N TYR A 239 -15.33 -3.87 23.38
CA TYR A 239 -14.27 -3.66 22.40
C TYR A 239 -12.91 -4.13 22.94
N LYS A 240 -12.14 -4.78 22.08
CA LYS A 240 -10.69 -4.87 22.23
C LYS A 240 -10.06 -3.56 21.75
N SER A 241 -8.85 -3.28 22.21
CA SER A 241 -8.10 -2.12 21.76
C SER A 241 -6.61 -2.42 21.59
N VAL A 242 -5.98 -1.65 20.72
CA VAL A 242 -4.54 -1.53 20.55
C VAL A 242 -4.16 -0.05 20.46
N THR A 243 -2.90 0.29 20.70
CA THR A 243 -2.40 1.65 20.47
C THR A 243 -2.55 1.98 18.99
N GLY A 244 -3.29 3.05 18.69
CA GLY A 244 -3.45 3.59 17.35
C GLY A 244 -2.25 4.45 16.94
N TRP A 245 -2.23 4.90 15.69
CA TRP A 245 -1.14 5.75 15.19
C TRP A 245 -1.10 7.14 15.85
N GLY A 246 -2.25 7.64 16.33
CA GLY A 246 -2.29 8.89 17.12
C GLY A 246 -1.80 8.74 18.55
N GLY A 247 -1.41 7.52 18.96
CA GLY A 247 -0.78 7.27 20.25
C GLY A 247 0.73 7.52 20.23
N GLU A 248 1.28 7.94 19.08
CA GLU A 248 2.67 8.33 18.94
C GLU A 248 2.91 9.72 19.52
N ASP A 249 4.02 9.90 20.24
CA ASP A 249 4.48 11.22 20.63
C ASP A 249 5.08 11.95 19.40
N PRO A 250 4.62 13.16 19.05
CA PRO A 250 5.05 13.87 17.85
C PRO A 250 6.50 14.39 17.90
N THR A 251 7.16 14.35 19.06
CA THR A 251 8.52 14.86 19.24
C THR A 251 9.51 13.72 19.53
N ASN A 252 9.13 12.83 20.46
CA ASN A 252 9.99 11.78 21.03
C ASN A 252 9.53 10.37 20.65
N GLY A 253 8.51 10.25 19.81
CA GLY A 253 7.97 8.98 19.35
C GLY A 253 9.02 8.11 18.67
N LYS A 254 8.97 6.81 18.91
CA LYS A 254 9.90 5.85 18.31
C LYS A 254 9.80 5.89 16.79
N ASN A 255 8.58 5.93 16.23
CA ASN A 255 8.39 5.97 14.79
C ASN A 255 8.78 7.34 14.20
N VAL A 256 8.59 8.44 14.94
CA VAL A 256 9.06 9.78 14.58
C VAL A 256 10.59 9.81 14.46
N ALA A 257 11.29 9.23 15.45
CA ALA A 257 12.75 9.12 15.43
C ALA A 257 13.29 8.31 14.24
N TYR A 258 12.46 7.46 13.61
CA TYR A 258 12.85 6.70 12.42
C TYR A 258 12.68 7.45 11.09
N LEU A 259 11.91 8.54 11.04
CA LEU A 259 11.67 9.29 9.79
C LEU A 259 12.95 9.77 9.07
N PRO A 260 14.01 10.24 9.76
CA PRO A 260 15.26 10.61 9.11
C PRO A 260 15.95 9.42 8.42
N TYR A 261 15.66 8.19 8.84
CA TYR A 261 16.24 6.97 8.28
C TYR A 261 15.46 6.42 7.08
N ILE A 262 14.21 6.86 6.88
CA ILE A 262 13.45 6.53 5.67
C ILE A 262 14.17 7.15 4.47
N SER A 263 14.62 6.28 3.56
CA SER A 263 15.41 6.67 2.38
C SER A 263 16.68 7.43 2.73
N TRP A 264 17.30 7.10 3.88
CA TRP A 264 18.57 7.70 4.30
C TRP A 264 19.60 7.59 3.19
N GLY A 265 20.07 8.75 2.72
CA GLY A 265 21.00 8.86 1.60
C GLY A 265 20.37 9.23 0.26
N LEU A 266 19.08 8.97 0.02
CA LEU A 266 18.40 9.48 -1.18
C LEU A 266 18.31 11.02 -1.15
N ASN A 267 18.00 11.58 0.02
CA ASN A 267 17.87 13.03 0.28
C ASN A 267 19.23 13.74 0.46
N ARG A 268 20.34 13.15 -0.01
CA ARG A 268 21.67 13.80 -0.03
C ARG A 268 21.91 14.40 -1.43
N VAL A 269 22.98 15.20 -1.57
CA VAL A 269 23.36 15.96 -2.80
C VAL A 269 23.57 15.09 -4.08
N VAL A 270 23.40 13.77 -3.98
CA VAL A 270 23.55 12.81 -5.07
C VAL A 270 22.32 12.78 -5.97
N LYS A 271 22.47 13.30 -7.20
CA LYS A 271 21.46 13.17 -8.26
C LYS A 271 21.32 11.69 -8.70
N ASN A 272 20.10 11.23 -8.98
CA ASN A 272 19.78 9.91 -9.54
C ASN A 272 20.17 8.68 -8.68
N ARG A 273 20.15 8.78 -7.35
CA ARG A 273 20.41 7.63 -6.44
C ARG A 273 19.40 6.47 -6.55
N HIS A 274 18.35 6.63 -7.35
CA HIS A 274 17.41 5.56 -7.66
C HIS A 274 17.98 4.53 -8.65
N LEU A 275 19.06 4.85 -9.36
CA LEU A 275 19.84 3.90 -10.15
C LEU A 275 20.65 2.99 -9.20
N LEU A 276 20.68 1.70 -9.50
CA LEU A 276 21.55 0.77 -8.77
C LEU A 276 23.01 1.13 -9.07
N PRO A 277 23.89 1.24 -8.06
CA PRO A 277 25.31 1.37 -8.32
C PRO A 277 25.81 0.12 -9.07
N LEU A 278 26.80 0.30 -9.94
CA LEU A 278 27.61 -0.80 -10.44
C LEU A 278 28.19 -1.55 -9.23
N GLY A 279 28.05 -2.88 -9.24
CA GLY A 279 28.62 -3.73 -8.21
C GLY A 279 30.14 -3.60 -8.17
N ALA A 280 30.73 -3.73 -6.97
CA ALA A 280 32.17 -3.58 -6.77
C ALA A 280 33.01 -4.51 -7.67
N THR A 281 32.51 -5.73 -7.91
CA THR A 281 33.12 -6.71 -8.82
C THR A 281 33.11 -6.21 -10.26
N THR A 282 31.98 -5.69 -10.77
CA THR A 282 31.88 -5.10 -12.11
C THR A 282 32.84 -3.92 -12.29
N ILE A 283 33.01 -3.07 -11.26
CA ILE A 283 33.97 -1.96 -11.30
C ILE A 283 35.41 -2.49 -11.34
N SER A 284 35.74 -3.45 -10.46
CA SER A 284 37.06 -4.07 -10.40
C SER A 284 37.45 -4.72 -11.74
N ASP A 285 36.53 -5.51 -12.30
CA ASP A 285 36.75 -6.24 -13.56
C ASP A 285 36.88 -5.30 -14.76
N SER A 286 36.27 -4.12 -14.68
CA SER A 286 36.37 -3.09 -15.71
C SER A 286 37.76 -2.46 -15.83
N LYS A 287 38.66 -2.71 -14.85
CA LYS A 287 40.03 -2.15 -14.79
C LYS A 287 40.05 -0.62 -15.01
N GLY A 288 39.10 0.08 -14.39
CA GLY A 288 38.99 1.55 -14.44
C GLY A 288 38.21 2.10 -15.63
N SER A 289 37.65 1.26 -16.51
CA SER A 289 36.78 1.71 -17.60
C SER A 289 35.36 2.03 -17.15
N LEU A 290 34.90 1.40 -16.07
CA LEU A 290 33.62 1.70 -15.43
C LEU A 290 33.86 2.30 -14.03
N LYS A 291 33.09 3.33 -13.70
CA LYS A 291 33.04 3.91 -12.37
C LYS A 291 31.59 4.25 -12.03
N ASN A 292 31.22 4.12 -10.76
CA ASN A 292 30.00 4.74 -10.29
C ASN A 292 30.13 6.26 -10.43
N SER A 293 29.07 6.90 -10.92
CA SER A 293 28.95 8.36 -10.97
C SER A 293 28.17 8.86 -9.75
N TYR A 294 28.15 10.17 -9.56
CA TYR A 294 27.23 10.87 -8.64
C TYR A 294 27.46 10.66 -7.14
N GLY A 295 28.65 10.28 -6.67
CA GLY A 295 28.94 10.23 -5.22
C GLY A 295 28.38 8.99 -4.50
N PHE A 296 28.16 7.90 -5.24
CA PHE A 296 28.23 6.57 -4.64
C PHE A 296 29.70 6.29 -4.30
N GLU A 297 30.06 6.48 -3.02
CA GLU A 297 31.31 5.97 -2.44
C GLU A 297 31.23 4.44 -2.28
#